data_AF-A0A1B8HPV7-F1
#
_entry.id   AF-A0A1B8HPV7-F1
#
_cell.length_a   1.000
_cell.length_b   1.000
_cell.length_c   1.000
_cell.angle_alpha   90.00
_cell.angle_beta   90.00
_cell.angle_gamma   90.00
#
_symmetry.space_group_name_H-M   'P 1'
#
loop_
_entity.id
_entity.type
_entity.pdbx_description
1 polymer ?
#
loop_
_entity_poly.entity_id
_entity_poly.type
_entity_poly.pdbx_seq_one_letter_code
_entity_poly.pdbx_strand_id
1 'polypeptide(L)' 'MDKYIVCYEGLGLTGSVLFRSQIAINTDINNTDADKFLTMFNTAAINDATANDVNIARFVIVNICKL' A
#
# COMPACT_ATOMS: atom_id res chain seq x y z
N MET A 1 12.46 -7.42 13.32
CA MET A 1 11.67 -6.49 12.49
C MET A 1 11.98 -6.85 11.05
N ASP A 2 10.97 -7.35 10.35
CA ASP A 2 11.13 -7.82 8.97
C ASP A 2 10.86 -6.67 7.99
N LYS A 3 11.29 -6.85 6.74
CA LYS A 3 10.93 -5.95 5.65
C LYS A 3 9.98 -6.68 4.71
N TYR A 4 8.90 -6.01 4.31
CA TYR A 4 7.93 -6.52 3.37
C TYR A 4 7.84 -5.60 2.16
N ILE A 5 7.70 -6.17 0.97
CA ILE A 5 7.24 -5.46 -0.23
C ILE A 5 5.74 -5.69 -0.35
N VAL A 6 4.97 -4.61 -0.31
CA VAL A 6 3.52 -4.62 -0.50
C VAL A 6 3.22 -4.10 -1.91
N CYS A 7 2.73 -4.97 -2.77
CA CYS A 7 2.25 -4.61 -4.10
C CYS A 7 0.78 -4.24 -4.02
N TYR A 8 0.40 -3.12 -4.63
CA TYR A 8 -0.96 -2.60 -4.52
C TYR A 8 -1.45 -1.93 -5.81
N GLU A 9 -2.77 -1.84 -5.90
CA GLU A 9 -3.49 -1.09 -6.93
C GLU A 9 -4.17 0.13 -6.31
N GLY A 10 -4.02 1.27 -6.97
CA GLY A 10 -4.83 2.45 -6.73
C GLY A 10 -6.04 2.45 -7.66
N LEU A 11 -7.24 2.47 -7.09
CA LEU A 11 -8.50 2.44 -7.82
C LEU A 11 -9.13 3.83 -7.90
N GLY A 12 -9.73 4.15 -9.05
CA GLY A 12 -10.60 5.30 -9.24
C GLY A 12 -12.00 5.09 -8.65
N LEU A 13 -12.83 6.13 -8.70
CA LEU A 13 -14.20 6.10 -8.16
C LEU A 13 -15.10 5.02 -8.80
N THR A 14 -14.82 4.65 -10.04
CA THR A 14 -15.56 3.61 -10.78
C THR A 14 -14.97 2.21 -10.60
N GLY A 15 -13.91 2.07 -9.79
CA GLY A 15 -13.21 0.79 -9.55
C GLY A 15 -12.19 0.42 -10.62
N SER A 16 -11.93 1.29 -11.62
CA SER A 16 -10.83 1.06 -12.58
C SER A 16 -9.48 1.23 -11.91
N VAL A 17 -8.51 0.39 -12.28
CA VAL A 17 -7.11 0.52 -11.84
C VAL A 17 -6.49 1.74 -12.53
N LEU A 18 -6.07 2.72 -11.73
CA LEU A 18 -5.41 3.94 -12.20
C LEU A 18 -3.90 3.89 -11.97
N PHE A 19 -3.46 3.13 -10.98
CA PHE A 19 -2.08 3.08 -10.53
C PHE A 19 -1.72 1.68 -10.02
N ARG A 20 -0.51 1.24 -10.32
CA ARG A 20 0.08 0.00 -9.82
C ARG A 20 1.47 0.30 -9.34
N SER A 21 1.76 -0.06 -8.09
CA SER A 21 3.07 0.18 -7.51
C SER A 21 3.37 -0.83 -6.41
N GLN A 22 4.53 -0.67 -5.80
CA GLN A 22 4.99 -1.42 -4.66
C GLN A 22 5.70 -0.50 -3.67
N ILE A 23 5.49 -0.75 -2.39
CA ILE A 23 6.15 -0.01 -1.30
C ILE A 23 6.81 -0.99 -0.33
N ALA A 24 7.93 -0.56 0.25
CA ALA A 24 8.59 -1.30 1.30
C ALA A 24 8.07 -0.86 2.68
N ILE A 25 7.58 -1.81 3.47
CA ILE A 25 7.13 -1.58 4.85
C ILE A 25 8.01 -2.41 5.79
N ASN A 26 8.67 -1.73 6.74
CA ASN A 26 9.41 -2.40 7.80
C ASN A 26 8.50 -2.60 8.99
N THR A 27 8.10 -3.83 9.28
CA THR A 27 7.27 -4.16 10.43
C THR A 27 7.40 -5.62 10.79
N ASP A 28 6.79 -6.05 11.88
CA ASP A 28 6.57 -7.48 12.17
C ASP A 28 5.08 -7.77 12.04
N ILE A 29 4.64 -8.28 10.89
CA ILE A 29 3.21 -8.46 10.59
C ILE A 29 2.54 -9.40 11.60
N ASN A 30 3.26 -10.37 12.17
CA ASN A 30 2.69 -11.30 13.15
C ASN A 30 2.37 -10.64 14.49
N ASN A 31 3.08 -9.56 14.82
CA ASN A 31 2.96 -8.83 16.09
C ASN A 31 2.42 -7.40 15.92
N THR A 32 2.11 -6.99 14.69
CA THR A 32 1.57 -5.66 14.39
C THR A 32 0.07 -5.77 14.26
N ASP A 33 -0.63 -4.94 15.02
CA ASP A 33 -2.08 -4.78 14.88
C ASP A 33 -2.46 -4.44 13.42
N ALA A 34 -3.52 -5.06 12.93
CA ALA A 34 -3.98 -4.88 11.55
C ALA A 34 -4.27 -3.40 11.23
N ASP A 35 -4.86 -2.64 12.16
CA ASP A 35 -5.18 -1.22 11.95
C ASP A 35 -3.90 -0.39 11.84
N LYS A 36 -2.89 -0.75 12.63
CA LYS A 36 -1.57 -0.11 12.56
C LYS A 36 -0.87 -0.43 11.23
N PHE A 37 -0.91 -1.68 10.78
CA PHE A 37 -0.37 -2.08 9.48
C PHE A 37 -1.06 -1.32 8.33
N LEU A 38 -2.40 -1.26 8.34
CA LEU A 38 -3.17 -0.54 7.32
C LEU A 38 -2.87 0.96 7.32
N THR A 39 -2.65 1.56 8.50
CA THR A 39 -2.26 2.98 8.60
C THR A 39 -0.88 3.22 7.97
N MET A 40 0.09 2.34 8.25
CA MET A 40 1.43 2.41 7.64
C MET A 40 1.36 2.24 6.12
N PHE A 41 0.58 1.26 5.65
CA PHE A 41 0.36 1.01 4.23
C PHE A 41 -0.29 2.20 3.53
N ASN A 42 -1.44 2.69 4.03
CA ASN A 42 -2.17 3.80 3.40
C ASN A 42 -1.33 5.07 3.35
N THR A 43 -0.59 5.38 4.42
CA THR A 43 0.29 6.55 4.44
C THR A 43 1.36 6.47 3.35
N ALA A 44 2.03 5.32 3.24
CA ALA A 44 3.06 5.12 2.21
C ALA A 44 2.46 5.09 0.79
N ALA A 45 1.31 4.46 0.59
CA ALA A 45 0.64 4.37 -0.69
C ALA A 45 0.12 5.73 -1.20
N ILE A 46 -0.39 6.59 -0.29
CA ILE A 46 -0.80 7.97 -0.61
C ILE A 46 0.40 8.81 -1.04
N ASN A 47 1.51 8.72 -0.30
CA ASN A 47 2.72 9.47 -0.64
C ASN A 47 3.26 9.07 -2.01
N ASP A 48 3.29 7.77 -2.32
CA ASP A 48 3.73 7.28 -3.63
C ASP A 48 2.76 7.68 -4.76
N ALA A 49 1.44 7.57 -4.56
CA ALA A 49 0.46 8.00 -5.57
C ALA A 49 0.51 9.52 -5.82
N THR A 50 0.72 10.32 -4.77
CA THR A 50 0.88 11.78 -4.88
C THR A 50 2.15 12.14 -5.64
N ALA A 51 3.25 11.43 -5.42
CA ALA A 51 4.49 11.63 -6.16
C ALA A 51 4.36 11.31 -7.67
N ASN A 52 3.33 10.56 -8.05
CA ASN A 52 3.01 10.23 -9.44
C ASN A 52 1.82 11.04 -9.99
N ASP A 53 1.37 12.10 -9.30
CA ASP A 53 0.24 12.96 -9.68
C ASP A 53 -1.06 12.20 -10.00
N VAL A 54 -1.30 11.06 -9.32
CA VAL A 54 -2.50 10.24 -9.54
C VAL A 54 -3.53 10.46 -8.43
N ASN A 55 -4.74 10.85 -8.80
CA ASN A 55 -5.86 10.97 -7.85
C ASN A 55 -6.53 9.60 -7.62
N ILE A 56 -6.23 8.98 -6.48
CA ILE A 56 -6.71 7.65 -6.10
C ILE A 56 -7.87 7.75 -5.11
N ALA A 57 -8.95 7.00 -5.35
CA ALA A 57 -10.06 6.91 -4.42
C ALA A 57 -9.84 5.86 -3.32
N ARG A 58 -9.21 4.73 -3.67
CA ARG A 58 -8.99 3.58 -2.76
C ARG A 58 -7.72 2.81 -3.13
N PHE A 59 -7.08 2.19 -2.14
CA PHE A 59 -5.94 1.29 -2.36
C PHE A 59 -6.34 -0.15 -2.05
N VAL A 60 -5.84 -1.10 -2.85
CA VAL A 60 -6.05 -2.54 -2.68
C VAL A 60 -4.71 -3.24 -2.68
N ILE A 61 -4.42 -3.99 -1.62
CA ILE A 61 -3.23 -4.84 -1.54
C ILE A 61 -3.45 -6.07 -2.43
N VAL A 62 -2.53 -6.30 -3.36
CA VAL A 62 -2.59 -7.43 -4.30
C VAL A 62 -1.64 -8.54 -3.86
N ASN A 63 -0.48 -8.18 -3.28
CA ASN A 63 0.49 -9.15 -2.79
C ASN A 63 1.35 -8.57 -1.67
N ILE A 64 1.83 -9.43 -0.77
CA ILE A 64 2.79 -9.09 0.26
C ILE A 64 3.92 -10.12 0.22
N CYS A 65 5.13 -9.66 -0.08
CA CYS A 65 6.34 -10.49 -0.10
C CYS A 65 7.23 -10.13 1.10
N LYS A 66 7.66 -11.12 1.88
CA LYS A 66 8.71 -10.93 2.88
C LYS A 66 10.08 -10.90 2.18
N LEU A 67 10.90 -9.92 2.53
CA LEU A 67 12.31 -9.82 2.11
C LEU A 67 13.25 -10.50 3.10
#